data_AF-A0A1L3G8Z4-F1
#
_entry.id   AF-A0A1L3G8Z4-F1
#
_cell.length_a   1.000
_cell.length_b   1.000
_cell.length_c   1.000
_cell.angle_alpha   90.00
_cell.angle_beta   90.00
_cell.angle_gamma   90.00
#
_symmetry.space_group_name_H-M   'P 1'
#
loop_
_entity.id
_entity.type
_entity.pdbx_description
1 polymer ?
#
loop_
_entity_poly.entity_id
_entity_poly.type
_entity_poly.pdbx_seq_one_letter_code
_entity_poly.pdbx_strand_id
1 'polypeptide(L)'
;HAHADQYKATDFVVPGEGKLELIFTPASGEPIRHVVNDFKGAGVALGMYNTDASIVDFAHASFKYALDRKYPLYLSTKNTILKKYDGRFKDIFQEIYEKDYKSQYEAAGIWYEHRLIDDMVAF
;
A
#
# COMPACT_ATOMS: atom_id res chain seq x y z
N HIS A 1 3.44 -8.81 4.35
CA HIS A 1 2.00 -8.82 3.99
C HIS A 1 1.82 -9.67 2.75
N ALA A 2 0.78 -10.52 2.72
CA ALA A 2 0.63 -11.61 1.75
C ALA A 2 -0.74 -11.60 1.03
N HIS A 3 -1.47 -10.50 1.10
CA HIS A 3 -2.79 -10.37 0.51
C HIS A 3 -2.81 -9.32 -0.59
N ALA A 4 -3.40 -9.71 -1.73
CA ALA A 4 -3.60 -8.86 -2.90
C ALA A 4 -2.29 -8.29 -3.45
N ASP A 5 -2.24 -7.01 -3.83
CA ASP A 5 -1.14 -6.41 -4.58
C ASP A 5 -0.78 -7.30 -5.80
N GLN A 6 0.52 -7.47 -6.09
CA GLN A 6 1.01 -8.32 -7.18
C GLN A 6 0.60 -9.80 -7.06
N TYR A 7 0.25 -10.28 -5.85
CA TYR A 7 -0.11 -11.69 -5.64
C TYR A 7 -1.54 -12.01 -6.10
N LYS A 8 -2.38 -11.00 -6.34
CA LYS A 8 -3.72 -11.16 -6.94
C LYS A 8 -3.99 -10.09 -8.00
N ALA A 9 -2.94 -9.70 -8.71
CA ALA A 9 -3.06 -8.73 -9.78
C ALA A 9 -3.68 -9.35 -11.02
N THR A 10 -4.23 -8.50 -11.87
CA THR A 10 -4.59 -8.85 -13.24
C THR A 10 -3.61 -8.15 -14.18
N ASP A 11 -2.99 -8.92 -15.07
CA ASP A 11 -2.07 -8.41 -16.07
C ASP A 11 -2.36 -9.00 -17.46
N PHE A 12 -1.96 -8.28 -18.50
CA PHE A 12 -2.06 -8.75 -19.88
C PHE A 12 -1.13 -7.98 -20.82
N VAL A 13 -0.89 -8.57 -21.99
CA VAL A 13 -0.19 -7.92 -23.10
C VAL A 13 -1.19 -7.08 -23.88
N VAL A 14 -0.92 -5.78 -24.00
CA VAL A 14 -1.67 -4.88 -24.87
C VAL A 14 -1.22 -5.13 -26.32
N PRO A 15 -2.11 -5.55 -27.24
CA PRO A 15 -1.69 -6.00 -28.57
C PRO A 15 -1.35 -4.87 -29.54
N GLY A 16 -1.76 -3.62 -29.27
CA GLY A 16 -1.61 -2.49 -30.19
C GLY A 16 -2.19 -1.19 -29.64
N GLU A 17 -2.45 -0.23 -30.53
CA GLU A 17 -3.00 1.09 -30.17
C GLU A 17 -4.37 0.98 -29.48
N GLY A 18 -4.60 1.79 -28.45
CA GLY A 18 -5.85 1.77 -27.70
C GLY A 18 -5.79 2.55 -26.39
N LYS A 19 -6.93 2.69 -25.71
CA LYS A 19 -7.02 3.36 -24.42
C LYS A 19 -7.12 2.34 -23.30
N LEU A 20 -6.28 2.48 -22.28
CA LEU A 20 -6.37 1.72 -21.03
C LEU A 20 -7.00 2.59 -19.94
N GLU A 21 -8.08 2.09 -19.34
CA GLU A 21 -8.79 2.75 -18.26
C GLU A 21 -8.86 1.86 -17.03
N LEU A 22 -8.78 2.46 -15.83
CA LEU A 22 -9.13 1.83 -14.57
C LEU A 22 -10.53 2.29 -14.17
N ILE A 23 -11.46 1.35 -14.06
CA ILE A 23 -12.87 1.64 -13.77
C ILE A 23 -13.28 0.89 -12.51
N PHE A 24 -13.81 1.62 -11.53
CA PHE A 24 -14.48 1.06 -10.36
C PHE A 24 -15.98 1.32 -10.47
N THR A 25 -16.78 0.26 -10.47
CA THR A 25 -18.24 0.32 -10.55
C THR A 25 -18.84 0.07 -9.17
N PRO A 26 -19.37 1.10 -8.49
CA PRO A 26 -20.00 0.91 -7.19
C PRO A 26 -21.36 0.20 -7.32
N ALA A 27 -21.84 -0.40 -6.23
CA ALA A 27 -23.18 -0.99 -6.18
C ALA A 27 -24.31 0.04 -6.37
N SER A 28 -24.04 1.31 -6.05
CA SER A 28 -24.93 2.44 -6.24
C SER A 28 -24.12 3.71 -6.50
N GLY A 29 -24.61 4.59 -7.38
CA GLY A 29 -23.93 5.82 -7.77
C GLY A 29 -23.12 5.67 -9.07
N GLU A 30 -22.36 6.71 -9.40
CA GLU A 30 -21.62 6.77 -10.66
C GLU A 30 -20.29 6.00 -10.61
N PRO A 31 -19.90 5.32 -11.71
CA PRO A 31 -18.58 4.71 -11.82
C PRO A 31 -17.43 5.72 -11.67
N ILE A 32 -16.38 5.32 -10.98
CA ILE A 32 -15.11 6.06 -10.95
C ILE A 32 -14.27 5.57 -12.12
N ARG A 33 -13.79 6.50 -12.96
CA ARG A 33 -13.00 6.19 -14.15
C ARG A 33 -11.73 7.03 -14.19
N HIS A 34 -10.61 6.37 -14.43
CA HIS A 34 -9.31 6.99 -14.64
C HIS A 34 -8.68 6.46 -15.92
N VAL A 35 -8.24 7.34 -16.81
CA VAL A 35 -7.38 6.95 -17.93
C VAL A 35 -5.99 6.65 -17.39
N VAL A 36 -5.50 5.45 -17.63
CA VAL A 36 -4.14 5.03 -17.25
C VAL A 36 -3.16 5.44 -18.32
N ASN A 37 -3.47 5.13 -19.59
CA ASN A 37 -2.63 5.46 -20.73
C ASN A 37 -3.39 5.38 -22.06
N ASP A 38 -2.98 6.18 -23.04
CA ASP A 38 -3.35 6.03 -24.46
C ASP A 38 -2.20 5.37 -25.21
N PHE A 39 -2.27 4.06 -25.41
CA PHE A 39 -1.28 3.26 -26.12
C PHE A 39 -1.19 3.65 -27.59
N LYS A 40 0.05 3.82 -28.07
CA LYS A 40 0.40 4.07 -29.48
C LYS A 40 1.06 2.85 -30.15
N GLY A 41 0.92 1.68 -29.53
CA GLY A 41 1.52 0.43 -29.97
C GLY A 41 1.38 -0.65 -28.88
N ALA A 42 1.96 -1.83 -29.12
CA ALA A 42 1.92 -2.92 -28.15
C ALA A 42 2.61 -2.56 -26.82
N GLY A 43 2.21 -3.23 -25.74
CA GLY A 43 2.76 -2.99 -24.41
C GLY A 43 2.24 -3.99 -23.38
N VAL A 44 2.30 -3.62 -22.12
CA VAL A 44 1.79 -4.43 -21.00
C VAL A 44 0.98 -3.56 -20.05
N ALA A 45 0.03 -4.15 -19.35
CA ALA A 45 -0.80 -3.50 -18.36
C ALA A 45 -0.93 -4.37 -17.11
N LEU A 46 -0.99 -3.74 -15.95
CA LEU A 46 -1.11 -4.37 -14.64
C LEU A 46 -2.11 -3.58 -13.78
N GLY A 47 -3.04 -4.29 -13.15
CA GLY A 47 -3.95 -3.75 -12.14
C GLY A 47 -3.78 -4.48 -10.82
N MET A 48 -3.57 -3.73 -9.73
CA MET A 48 -3.43 -4.25 -8.37
C MET A 48 -4.44 -3.55 -7.44
N TYR A 49 -4.78 -4.22 -6.33
CA TYR A 49 -5.66 -3.68 -5.31
C TYR A 49 -5.24 -4.13 -3.92
N ASN A 50 -5.74 -3.42 -2.90
CA ASN A 50 -5.77 -3.92 -1.53
C ASN A 50 -7.05 -3.47 -0.83
N THR A 51 -7.24 -3.93 0.40
CA THR A 51 -8.38 -3.54 1.24
C THR A 51 -7.91 -2.97 2.56
N ASP A 52 -8.61 -1.95 3.07
CA ASP A 52 -8.30 -1.37 4.38
C ASP A 52 -8.24 -2.42 5.49
N ALA A 53 -9.17 -3.38 5.50
CA ALA A 53 -9.18 -4.47 6.48
C ALA A 53 -7.87 -5.27 6.46
N SER A 54 -7.39 -5.67 5.27
CA SER A 54 -6.12 -6.38 5.16
C SER A 54 -4.92 -5.53 5.58
N ILE A 55 -4.95 -4.22 5.37
CA ILE A 55 -3.89 -3.29 5.75
C ILE A 55 -3.86 -3.12 7.28
N VAL A 56 -5.03 -2.99 7.91
CA VAL A 56 -5.20 -2.91 9.37
C VAL A 56 -4.67 -4.16 10.05
N ASP A 57 -5.07 -5.34 9.57
CA ASP A 57 -4.59 -6.62 10.11
C ASP A 57 -3.07 -6.74 9.99
N PHE A 58 -2.52 -6.30 8.85
CA PHE A 58 -1.08 -6.26 8.64
C PHE A 58 -0.36 -5.31 9.60
N ALA A 59 -0.92 -4.12 9.85
CA ALA A 59 -0.36 -3.16 10.80
C ALA A 59 -0.29 -3.77 12.21
N HIS A 60 -1.41 -4.30 12.70
CA HIS A 60 -1.46 -4.95 14.01
C HIS A 60 -0.50 -6.13 14.13
N ALA A 61 -0.43 -7.00 13.11
CA ALA A 61 0.51 -8.11 13.12
C ALA A 61 1.97 -7.64 13.20
N SER A 62 2.30 -6.58 12.44
CA SER A 62 3.65 -6.01 12.41
C SER A 62 4.04 -5.36 13.74
N PHE A 63 3.15 -4.55 14.31
CA PHE A 63 3.39 -3.89 15.59
C PHE A 63 3.53 -4.89 16.74
N LYS A 64 2.63 -5.88 16.83
CA LYS A 64 2.71 -6.92 17.86
C LYS A 64 4.02 -7.69 17.78
N TYR A 65 4.41 -8.11 16.57
CA TYR A 65 5.65 -8.86 16.37
C TYR A 65 6.89 -8.05 16.76
N ALA A 66 6.97 -6.78 16.32
CA ALA A 66 8.10 -5.92 16.65
C ALA A 66 8.17 -5.59 18.15
N LEU A 67 7.03 -5.36 18.81
CA LEU A 67 6.96 -5.17 20.26
C LEU A 67 7.44 -6.41 21.04
N ASP A 68 6.98 -7.60 20.66
CA ASP A 68 7.39 -8.87 21.27
C ASP A 68 8.91 -9.09 21.15
N ARG A 69 9.49 -8.71 20.01
CA ARG A 69 10.93 -8.80 19.74
C ARG A 69 11.72 -7.63 20.30
N LYS A 70 11.06 -6.60 20.84
CA LYS A 70 11.66 -5.34 21.26
C LYS A 70 12.53 -4.70 20.16
N TYR A 71 12.00 -4.67 18.94
CA TYR A 71 12.65 -4.02 17.79
C TYR A 71 11.87 -2.80 17.32
N PRO A 72 12.56 -1.74 16.85
CA PRO A 72 11.89 -0.67 16.13
C PRO A 72 11.22 -1.22 14.86
N LEU A 73 10.08 -0.65 14.50
CA LEU A 73 9.36 -1.02 13.28
C LEU A 73 9.48 0.08 12.24
N TYR A 74 9.85 -0.31 11.02
CA TYR A 74 9.86 0.56 9.87
C TYR A 74 8.81 0.10 8.86
N LEU A 75 7.89 0.98 8.49
CA LEU A 75 7.09 0.80 7.27
C LEU A 75 7.74 1.63 6.16
N SER A 76 8.11 0.98 5.07
CA SER A 76 8.72 1.65 3.93
C SER A 76 7.85 1.54 2.68
N THR A 77 7.51 2.67 2.05
CA THR A 77 6.66 2.71 0.84
C THR A 77 7.16 3.76 -0.16
N LYS A 78 6.52 3.91 -1.33
CA LYS A 78 6.79 4.98 -2.29
C LYS A 78 5.63 5.98 -2.36
N ASN A 79 5.08 6.38 -1.22
CA ASN A 79 3.87 7.23 -1.13
C ASN A 79 4.00 8.62 -1.77
N THR A 80 5.20 9.12 -2.05
CA THR A 80 5.37 10.37 -2.82
C THR A 80 4.99 10.19 -4.30
N ILE A 81 5.13 8.98 -4.84
CA ILE A 81 4.72 8.58 -6.19
C ILE A 81 3.32 7.97 -6.15
N LEU A 82 3.10 6.95 -5.30
CA LEU A 82 1.83 6.27 -5.13
C LEU A 82 0.97 6.93 -4.05
N LYS A 83 0.62 8.21 -4.27
CA LYS A 83 -0.01 9.08 -3.26
C LYS A 83 -1.27 8.52 -2.62
N LYS A 84 -2.11 7.82 -3.38
CA LYS A 84 -3.37 7.26 -2.87
C LYS A 84 -3.19 5.83 -2.35
N TYR A 85 -2.48 4.98 -3.08
CA TYR A 85 -2.30 3.57 -2.73
C TYR A 85 -1.38 3.41 -1.51
N ASP A 86 -0.10 3.73 -1.65
CA ASP A 86 0.88 3.67 -0.56
C ASP A 86 0.60 4.71 0.53
N GLY A 87 -0.02 5.83 0.16
CA GLY A 87 -0.53 6.80 1.14
C GLY A 87 -1.52 6.16 2.11
N ARG A 88 -2.44 5.32 1.62
CA ARG A 88 -3.42 4.63 2.47
C ARG A 88 -2.76 3.67 3.44
N PHE A 89 -1.74 2.91 3.00
CA PHE A 89 -0.94 2.06 3.89
C PHE A 89 -0.26 2.87 4.99
N LYS A 90 0.43 3.95 4.62
CA LYS A 90 1.12 4.84 5.56
C LYS A 90 0.15 5.40 6.60
N ASP A 91 -0.97 5.94 6.14
CA ASP A 91 -1.94 6.62 7.00
C ASP A 91 -2.58 5.64 7.99
N ILE A 92 -2.96 4.43 7.55
CA ILE A 92 -3.51 3.39 8.43
C ILE A 92 -2.49 2.94 9.48
N PHE A 93 -1.24 2.69 9.08
CA PHE A 93 -0.20 2.30 10.03
C PHE A 93 0.07 3.40 11.06
N GLN A 94 0.12 4.66 10.62
CA GLN A 94 0.33 5.79 11.52
C GLN A 94 -0.83 5.94 12.51
N GLU A 95 -2.07 5.84 12.04
CA GLU A 95 -3.26 5.94 12.90
C GLU A 95 -3.26 4.84 13.98
N ILE A 96 -3.00 3.59 13.59
CA ILE A 96 -2.93 2.46 14.52
C ILE A 96 -1.78 2.61 15.51
N TYR A 97 -0.61 3.07 15.07
CA TYR A 97 0.52 3.29 15.96
C TYR A 97 0.17 4.30 17.05
N GLU A 98 -0.28 5.50 16.66
CA GLU A 98 -0.60 6.58 17.59
C GLU A 98 -1.71 6.18 18.58
N LYS A 99 -2.74 5.48 18.08
CA LYS A 99 -3.91 5.11 18.89
C LYS A 99 -3.63 3.95 19.85
N ASP A 100 -2.97 2.90 19.37
CA ASP A 100 -2.98 1.60 20.06
C ASP A 100 -1.59 1.16 20.57
N TYR A 101 -0.48 1.61 19.97
CA TYR A 101 0.85 1.03 20.23
C TYR A 101 1.89 2.00 20.78
N LYS A 102 1.74 3.31 20.57
CA LYS A 102 2.76 4.32 20.90
C LYS A 102 3.25 4.24 22.34
N SER A 103 2.33 4.20 23.31
CA SER A 103 2.69 4.11 24.74
C SER A 103 3.45 2.83 25.08
N GLN A 104 3.13 1.71 24.42
CA GLN A 104 3.80 0.42 24.63
C GLN A 104 5.21 0.43 24.03
N TYR A 105 5.37 1.03 22.86
CA TYR A 105 6.65 1.20 22.19
C TYR A 105 7.58 2.13 22.98
N GLU A 106 7.07 3.28 23.43
CA GLU A 106 7.79 4.21 24.29
C GLU A 106 8.25 3.55 25.60
N ALA A 107 7.37 2.77 26.25
CA ALA A 107 7.71 2.02 27.46
C ALA A 107 8.80 0.95 27.22
N ALA A 108 8.85 0.38 26.02
CA ALA A 108 9.87 -0.59 25.61
C ALA A 108 11.15 0.06 25.05
N GLY A 109 11.20 1.39 24.92
CA GLY A 109 12.35 2.11 24.37
C GLY A 109 12.56 1.89 22.87
N ILE A 110 11.51 1.55 22.14
CA ILE A 110 11.50 1.32 20.68
C ILE A 110 10.53 2.28 20.00
N TRP A 111 10.59 2.40 18.68
CA TRP A 111 9.76 3.35 17.91
C TRP A 111 9.19 2.72 16.64
N TYR A 112 8.19 3.40 16.08
CA TYR A 112 7.72 3.19 14.72
C TYR A 112 8.11 4.40 13.87
N GLU A 113 8.53 4.14 12.64
CA GLU A 113 8.82 5.18 11.66
C GLU A 113 8.36 4.76 10.26
N HIS A 114 7.74 5.68 9.53
CA HIS A 114 7.55 5.52 8.09
C HIS A 114 8.72 6.14 7.33
N ARG A 115 9.23 5.45 6.31
CA ARG A 115 10.28 5.95 5.40
C ARG A 115 9.92 5.70 3.94
N LEU A 116 10.55 6.45 3.04
CA LEU A 116 10.52 6.08 1.63
C LEU A 116 11.35 4.82 1.40
N ILE A 117 10.89 3.95 0.51
CA ILE A 117 11.53 2.65 0.28
C ILE A 117 12.96 2.78 -0.26
N ASP A 118 13.23 3.79 -1.10
CA ASP A 118 14.57 4.11 -1.59
C ASP A 118 15.50 4.58 -0.47
N ASP A 119 14.99 5.42 0.44
CA ASP A 119 15.77 5.86 1.60
C ASP A 119 16.08 4.70 2.54
N MET A 120 15.18 3.72 2.65
CA MET A 120 15.35 2.55 3.52
C MET A 120 16.38 1.56 3.00
N VAL A 121 16.47 1.34 1.68
CA VAL A 121 17.43 0.38 1.09
C VAL A 121 18.81 0.96 0.82
N ALA A 122 18.97 2.29 0.92
CA ALA A 122 20.26 2.95 0.74
C ALA A 122 21.22 2.78 1.94
N PHE A 123 20.77 2.14 3.02
CA PHE A 123 21.53 1.87 4.24
C PHE A 123 21.97 0.40 4.35
#